data_AF-A0A811FU91-F1
#
_entry.id   AF-A0A811FU91-F1
#
_cell.length_a   1.000
_cell.length_b   1.000
_cell.length_c   1.000
_cell.angle_alpha   90.00
_cell.angle_beta   90.00
_cell.angle_gamma   90.00
#
_symmetry.space_group_name_H-M   'P 1'
#
loop_
_entity.id
_entity.type
_entity.pdbx_description
1 polymer ?
#
loop_
_entity_poly.entity_id
_entity_poly.type
_entity_poly.pdbx_seq_one_letter_code
_entity_poly.pdbx_strand_id
1 'polypeptide(L)'
;MTTPPSTNTPQPMQSTKSDTPQSPTIKQAQTDMTPKYEDLRAYYTKPSFEFEKQFGFMLKPWTTVRFMNVIPNRFIYKIALVGKDEKKYKDGPYDNIDVFIVLEDNKYQLKKYSVGGITKTNSKKVNHKVELSITKKDNQGMISRDVSEYMITKEEISLKELDFKLRKQLIEKHNLYGNMGSGTIVIKMKNGGKYTFELHKKLQEHRMAGTNIDNIEVNIK
;
A
#
# COMPACT_ATOMS: atom_id res chain seq x y z
N MET A 1 86.71 6.05 7.70
CA MET A 1 86.00 5.29 8.74
C MET A 1 84.53 5.67 8.67
N THR A 2 83.67 4.67 8.56
CA THR A 2 82.25 4.73 8.19
C THR A 2 81.36 5.15 9.36
N THR A 3 80.56 6.20 9.16
CA THR A 3 79.43 6.60 10.02
C THR A 3 78.19 5.73 9.71
N PRO A 4 77.36 5.36 10.71
CA PRO A 4 76.15 4.57 10.49
C PRO A 4 74.97 5.45 10.02
N PRO A 5 73.99 4.90 9.26
CA PRO A 5 72.87 5.68 8.75
C PRO A 5 71.72 5.78 9.77
N SER A 6 71.20 7.00 9.92
CA SER A 6 69.92 7.31 10.58
C SER A 6 68.77 7.04 9.61
N THR A 7 67.84 6.17 9.96
CA THR A 7 66.60 5.94 9.21
C THR A 7 65.56 7.00 9.59
N ASN A 8 65.34 7.95 8.68
CA ASN A 8 64.17 8.81 8.61
C ASN A 8 62.99 8.02 8.03
N THR A 9 61.89 7.90 8.77
CA THR A 9 60.60 7.42 8.25
C THR A 9 59.80 8.62 7.73
N PRO A 10 59.36 8.65 6.45
CA PRO A 10 58.47 9.69 5.95
C PRO A 10 57.01 9.42 6.36
N GLN A 11 56.35 10.40 6.99
CA GLN A 11 54.88 10.53 6.91
C GLN A 11 54.51 11.18 5.58
N PRO A 12 53.48 10.67 4.89
CA PRO A 12 52.28 11.48 4.63
C PRO A 12 51.01 10.60 4.58
N MET A 13 49.74 11.04 4.61
CA MET A 13 49.06 12.33 4.52
C MET A 13 47.63 12.10 5.06
N GLN A 14 47.02 13.09 5.71
CA GLN A 14 45.61 13.05 6.11
C GLN A 14 44.70 12.96 4.88
N SER A 15 43.90 11.90 4.78
CA SER A 15 42.75 11.84 3.88
C SER A 15 41.52 12.40 4.59
N THR A 16 41.02 13.54 4.11
CA THR A 16 39.73 14.14 4.47
C THR A 16 38.60 13.15 4.20
N LYS A 17 37.83 12.81 5.24
CA LYS A 17 36.56 12.08 5.08
C LYS A 17 35.54 13.05 4.47
N SER A 18 35.16 12.80 3.23
CA SER A 18 33.94 13.33 2.63
C SER A 18 32.74 12.56 3.18
N ASP A 19 31.99 13.16 4.09
CA ASP A 19 30.73 12.62 4.58
C ASP A 19 29.69 12.62 3.45
N THR A 20 29.49 11.46 2.84
CA THR A 20 28.32 11.22 2.00
C THR A 20 27.20 10.71 2.91
N PRO A 21 26.01 11.31 2.95
CA PRO A 21 24.93 10.82 3.79
C PRO A 21 24.50 9.42 3.33
N GLN A 22 24.89 8.39 4.10
CA GLN A 22 24.38 7.05 3.94
C GLN A 22 22.86 7.06 4.19
N SER A 23 22.10 6.58 3.21
CA SER A 23 20.68 6.31 3.39
C SER A 23 20.47 5.38 4.59
N PRO A 24 19.56 5.71 5.53
CA PRO A 24 19.40 4.92 6.73
C PRO A 24 18.95 3.50 6.38
N THR A 25 19.71 2.53 6.87
CA THR A 25 19.40 1.11 6.73
C THR A 25 18.22 0.76 7.64
N ILE A 26 17.37 -0.16 7.20
CA ILE A 26 16.07 -0.60 7.75
C ILE A 26 16.05 -0.80 9.29
N LYS A 27 17.19 -1.02 9.95
CA LYS A 27 17.29 -1.17 11.42
C LYS A 27 17.06 0.11 12.23
N GLN A 28 17.27 1.31 11.66
CA GLN A 28 17.08 2.57 12.40
C GLN A 28 15.61 3.03 12.49
N ALA A 29 14.70 2.46 11.69
CA ALA A 29 13.28 2.82 11.70
C ALA A 29 12.47 2.14 12.82
N GLN A 30 13.10 1.28 13.64
CA GLN A 30 12.41 0.44 14.61
C GLN A 30 12.36 1.04 16.03
N THR A 31 13.07 2.13 16.30
CA THR A 31 13.25 2.69 17.66
C THR A 31 12.27 3.79 18.07
N ASP A 32 11.42 4.31 17.17
CA ASP A 32 10.46 5.38 17.49
C ASP A 32 8.98 4.97 17.21
N MET A 33 8.61 3.71 17.44
CA MET A 33 7.21 3.32 17.23
C MET A 33 6.34 3.88 18.35
N THR A 34 5.52 4.88 18.03
CA THR A 34 4.50 5.35 18.96
C THR A 34 3.43 4.25 19.06
N PRO A 35 3.08 3.73 20.26
CA PRO A 35 2.10 2.63 20.41
C PRO A 35 0.75 2.91 19.73
N LYS A 36 0.43 4.19 19.53
CA LYS A 36 -0.77 4.71 18.89
C LYS A 36 -1.03 4.17 17.47
N TYR A 37 -0.01 3.83 16.69
CA TYR A 37 -0.16 3.48 15.27
C TYR A 37 0.17 2.02 14.95
N GLU A 38 0.41 1.19 15.96
CA GLU A 38 0.85 -0.19 15.81
C GLU A 38 -0.11 -1.02 14.94
N ASP A 39 -1.41 -0.97 15.24
CA ASP A 39 -2.43 -1.74 14.51
C ASP A 39 -2.53 -1.35 13.03
N LEU A 40 -2.40 -0.05 12.73
CA LEU A 40 -2.44 0.46 11.35
C LEU A 40 -1.18 0.03 10.60
N ARG A 41 -0.01 0.18 11.22
CA ARG A 41 1.26 -0.25 10.64
C ARG A 41 1.25 -1.75 10.39
N ALA A 42 0.83 -2.55 11.37
CA ALA A 42 0.72 -4.00 11.26
C ALA A 42 -0.24 -4.42 10.14
N TYR A 43 -1.38 -3.73 9.99
CA TYR A 43 -2.32 -4.02 8.91
C TYR A 43 -1.75 -3.71 7.52
N TYR A 44 -1.27 -2.48 7.31
CA TYR A 44 -0.81 -2.01 6.00
C TYR A 44 0.57 -2.53 5.57
N THR A 45 1.26 -3.26 6.45
CA THR A 45 2.47 -4.02 6.12
C THR A 45 2.22 -5.50 5.80
N LYS A 46 0.97 -5.98 5.91
CA LYS A 46 0.60 -7.35 5.51
C LYS A 46 0.97 -7.63 4.04
N PRO A 47 1.21 -8.90 3.68
CA PRO A 47 1.28 -9.28 2.27
C PRO A 47 -0.09 -9.10 1.61
N SER A 48 -0.08 -8.65 0.36
CA SER A 48 -1.24 -8.62 -0.52
C SER A 48 -1.05 -9.59 -1.69
N PHE A 49 -2.15 -10.08 -2.25
CA PHE A 49 -2.16 -10.95 -3.43
C PHE A 49 -3.08 -10.36 -4.49
N GLU A 50 -2.67 -10.45 -5.75
CA GLU A 50 -3.45 -10.03 -6.91
C GLU A 50 -3.67 -11.25 -7.79
N PHE A 51 -4.93 -11.59 -8.02
CA PHE A 51 -5.30 -12.66 -8.94
C PHE A 51 -6.18 -12.08 -10.03
N GLU A 52 -5.72 -12.16 -11.27
CA GLU A 52 -6.42 -11.63 -12.45
C GLU A 52 -7.12 -12.73 -13.24
N LYS A 53 -8.16 -12.38 -13.99
CA LYS A 53 -8.91 -13.29 -14.88
C LYS A 53 -9.39 -14.55 -14.16
N GLN A 54 -9.95 -14.35 -12.97
CA GLN A 54 -10.42 -15.41 -12.10
C GLN A 54 -11.88 -15.76 -12.35
N PHE A 55 -12.23 -16.98 -11.96
CA PHE A 55 -13.60 -17.47 -11.88
C PHE A 55 -14.09 -17.40 -10.44
N GLY A 56 -15.07 -16.53 -10.19
CA GLY A 56 -15.75 -16.37 -8.90
C GLY A 56 -17.04 -17.17 -8.84
N PHE A 57 -17.28 -17.90 -7.76
CA PHE A 57 -18.53 -18.64 -7.58
C PHE A 57 -19.08 -18.50 -6.15
N MET A 58 -20.40 -18.61 -6.04
CA MET A 58 -21.12 -18.53 -4.78
C MET A 58 -21.43 -19.93 -4.29
N LEU A 59 -21.39 -20.10 -2.96
CA LEU A 59 -21.94 -21.27 -2.29
C LEU A 59 -23.19 -20.86 -1.53
N LYS A 60 -24.03 -21.83 -1.16
CA LYS A 60 -25.21 -21.58 -0.33
C LYS A 60 -24.80 -20.78 0.92
N PRO A 61 -25.46 -19.62 1.19
CA PRO A 61 -25.13 -18.82 2.36
C PRO A 61 -25.29 -19.63 3.65
N TRP A 62 -24.29 -19.53 4.53
CA TRP A 62 -24.28 -20.16 5.86
C TRP A 62 -24.15 -19.12 6.99
N THR A 63 -24.09 -17.84 6.64
CA THR A 63 -24.12 -16.68 7.54
C THR A 63 -24.74 -15.50 6.77
N THR A 64 -25.08 -14.41 7.47
CA THR A 64 -25.57 -13.15 6.87
C THR A 64 -24.65 -12.59 5.79
N VAL A 65 -23.34 -12.59 6.03
CA VAL A 65 -22.36 -12.12 5.03
C VAL A 65 -22.17 -13.20 3.96
N ARG A 66 -22.36 -12.83 2.69
CA ARG A 66 -22.10 -13.73 1.56
C ARG A 66 -20.63 -13.63 1.12
N PHE A 67 -20.12 -14.71 0.54
CA PHE A 67 -18.72 -14.80 0.12
C PHE A 67 -18.64 -15.20 -1.34
N MET A 68 -17.87 -14.43 -2.11
CA MET A 68 -17.36 -14.89 -3.39
C MET A 68 -16.16 -15.79 -3.14
N ASN A 69 -16.18 -16.98 -3.74
CA ASN A 69 -15.10 -17.94 -3.66
C ASN A 69 -14.26 -17.84 -4.93
N VAL A 70 -12.94 -17.77 -4.77
CA VAL A 70 -11.97 -17.79 -5.87
C VAL A 70 -10.90 -18.84 -5.57
N ILE A 71 -10.56 -19.66 -6.57
CA ILE A 71 -9.55 -20.72 -6.47
C ILE A 71 -8.49 -20.46 -7.54
N PRO A 72 -7.53 -19.55 -7.27
CA PRO A 72 -6.46 -19.23 -8.22
C PRO A 72 -5.34 -20.27 -8.21
N ASN A 73 -5.29 -21.11 -7.17
CA ASN A 73 -4.26 -22.10 -6.93
C ASN A 73 -4.84 -23.23 -6.06
N ARG A 74 -4.04 -23.89 -5.21
CA ARG A 74 -4.48 -24.98 -4.33
C ARG A 74 -5.40 -24.54 -3.17
N PHE A 75 -5.65 -23.24 -3.00
CA PHE A 75 -6.46 -22.70 -1.91
C PHE A 75 -7.73 -22.01 -2.42
N ILE A 76 -8.81 -22.18 -1.66
CA ILE A 76 -10.03 -21.39 -1.80
C ILE A 76 -9.91 -20.11 -0.96
N TYR A 77 -10.04 -18.97 -1.62
CA TYR A 77 -10.13 -17.66 -0.98
C TYR A 77 -11.60 -17.27 -0.85
N LYS A 78 -12.00 -16.80 0.33
CA LYS A 78 -13.35 -16.31 0.63
C LYS A 78 -13.32 -14.81 0.76
N ILE A 79 -13.95 -14.14 -0.19
CA ILE A 79 -13.98 -12.69 -0.28
C ILE A 79 -15.35 -12.21 0.19
N ALA A 80 -15.40 -11.50 1.31
CA ALA A 80 -16.63 -10.96 1.87
C ALA A 80 -17.25 -9.94 0.92
N LEU A 81 -18.53 -10.14 0.59
CA LEU A 81 -19.32 -9.20 -0.20
C LEU A 81 -19.92 -8.15 0.73
N VAL A 82 -19.37 -6.93 0.65
CA VAL A 82 -19.71 -5.81 1.53
C VAL A 82 -20.10 -4.59 0.71
N GLY A 83 -20.89 -3.68 1.30
CA GLY A 83 -21.31 -2.46 0.64
C GLY A 83 -22.04 -2.72 -0.68
N LYS A 84 -21.53 -2.17 -1.79
CA LYS A 84 -22.16 -2.33 -3.11
C LYS A 84 -22.08 -3.77 -3.63
N ASP A 85 -21.09 -4.54 -3.21
CA ASP A 85 -20.87 -5.92 -3.69
C ASP A 85 -21.97 -6.88 -3.25
N GLU A 86 -22.57 -6.62 -2.09
CA GLU A 86 -23.70 -7.40 -1.59
C GLU A 86 -24.88 -7.41 -2.58
N LYS A 87 -25.12 -6.29 -3.26
CA LYS A 87 -26.19 -6.19 -4.26
C LYS A 87 -25.70 -6.48 -5.68
N LYS A 88 -24.44 -6.18 -6.00
CA LYS A 88 -23.81 -6.38 -7.33
C LYS A 88 -23.75 -7.86 -7.71
N TYR A 89 -23.31 -8.72 -6.79
CA TYR A 89 -23.13 -10.15 -7.04
C TYR A 89 -24.30 -10.95 -6.44
N LYS A 90 -25.01 -11.73 -7.25
CA LYS A 90 -26.13 -12.61 -6.90
C LYS A 90 -25.62 -14.04 -6.66
N ASP A 91 -26.13 -15.02 -7.40
CA ASP A 91 -25.77 -16.43 -7.21
C ASP A 91 -24.61 -16.88 -8.10
N GLY A 92 -24.24 -16.07 -9.10
CA GLY A 92 -23.11 -16.35 -9.99
C GLY A 92 -23.35 -17.53 -10.95
N PRO A 93 -22.27 -18.09 -11.52
CA PRO A 93 -20.87 -17.70 -11.36
C PRO A 93 -20.51 -16.38 -12.05
N TYR A 94 -19.31 -15.87 -11.79
CA TYR A 94 -18.75 -14.63 -12.32
C TYR A 94 -17.35 -14.90 -12.88
N ASP A 95 -17.24 -15.00 -14.20
CA ASP A 95 -15.95 -15.07 -14.87
C ASP A 95 -15.34 -13.67 -15.06
N ASN A 96 -14.06 -13.61 -15.42
CA ASN A 96 -13.35 -12.39 -15.79
C ASN A 96 -13.34 -11.33 -14.68
N ILE A 97 -13.19 -11.78 -13.43
CA ILE A 97 -12.97 -10.92 -12.29
C ILE A 97 -11.49 -10.89 -11.89
N ASP A 98 -11.06 -9.75 -11.37
CA ASP A 98 -9.80 -9.63 -10.67
C ASP A 98 -10.07 -9.43 -9.19
N VAL A 99 -9.18 -9.95 -8.33
CA VAL A 99 -9.32 -9.83 -6.88
C VAL A 99 -8.03 -9.35 -6.23
N PHE A 100 -8.13 -8.28 -5.44
CA PHE A 100 -7.08 -7.77 -4.57
C PHE A 100 -7.31 -8.26 -3.14
N ILE A 101 -6.41 -9.10 -2.65
CA ILE A 101 -6.55 -9.85 -1.40
C ILE A 101 -5.55 -9.34 -0.37
N VAL A 102 -6.06 -9.02 0.82
CA VAL A 102 -5.28 -8.85 2.05
C VAL A 102 -5.88 -9.82 3.04
N LEU A 103 -5.05 -10.71 3.61
CA LEU A 103 -5.55 -11.73 4.53
C LEU A 103 -5.77 -11.15 5.93
N GLU A 104 -6.97 -11.32 6.46
CA GLU A 104 -7.41 -10.70 7.71
C GLU A 104 -8.05 -11.74 8.66
N ASP A 105 -7.80 -11.55 9.96
CA ASP A 105 -8.49 -12.30 10.99
C ASP A 105 -9.99 -11.97 10.95
N ASN A 106 -10.82 -12.97 11.25
CA ASN A 106 -12.26 -12.85 11.12
C ASN A 106 -12.98 -13.75 12.12
N LYS A 107 -14.18 -13.33 12.51
CA LYS A 107 -15.05 -14.07 13.44
C LYS A 107 -15.47 -15.46 12.95
N TYR A 108 -15.27 -15.75 11.66
CA TYR A 108 -15.63 -17.01 11.03
C TYR A 108 -14.49 -18.03 11.04
N GLN A 109 -13.31 -17.67 11.55
CA GLN A 109 -12.12 -18.53 11.60
C GLN A 109 -11.68 -19.04 10.21
N LEU A 110 -11.99 -18.28 9.16
CA LEU A 110 -11.63 -18.61 7.78
C LEU A 110 -10.16 -18.27 7.53
N LYS A 111 -9.34 -19.28 7.18
CA LYS A 111 -7.89 -19.13 6.98
C LYS A 111 -7.49 -18.25 5.80
N LYS A 112 -8.34 -18.16 4.77
CA LYS A 112 -8.08 -17.43 3.51
C LYS A 112 -9.20 -16.43 3.26
N TYR A 113 -9.32 -15.47 4.16
CA TYR A 113 -10.37 -14.46 4.19
C TYR A 113 -9.86 -13.08 3.79
N SER A 114 -10.62 -12.37 2.96
CA SER A 114 -10.41 -10.96 2.62
C SER A 114 -11.77 -10.27 2.46
N VAL A 115 -11.78 -8.94 2.51
CA VAL A 115 -13.00 -8.12 2.38
C VAL A 115 -12.93 -7.30 1.10
N GLY A 116 -13.95 -7.40 0.24
CA GLY A 116 -14.05 -6.64 -1.01
C GLY A 116 -12.86 -6.85 -1.97
N GLY A 117 -12.50 -5.81 -2.71
CA GLY A 117 -11.35 -5.86 -3.63
C GLY A 117 -11.63 -6.59 -4.95
N ILE A 118 -12.90 -6.79 -5.31
CA ILE A 118 -13.31 -7.46 -6.54
C ILE A 118 -13.52 -6.40 -7.62
N THR A 119 -12.87 -6.55 -8.77
CA THR A 119 -13.07 -5.69 -9.95
C THR A 119 -13.26 -6.52 -11.21
N LYS A 120 -13.75 -5.90 -12.28
CA LYS A 120 -13.74 -6.52 -13.60
C LYS A 120 -12.30 -6.59 -14.14
N THR A 121 -11.94 -7.70 -14.80
CA THR A 121 -10.66 -7.80 -15.49
C THR A 121 -10.56 -6.77 -16.60
N ASN A 122 -9.31 -6.39 -16.90
CA ASN A 122 -8.98 -5.59 -18.07
C ASN A 122 -9.48 -6.22 -19.37
N SER A 123 -10.18 -5.44 -20.19
CA SER A 123 -10.48 -5.76 -21.59
C SER A 123 -9.28 -5.51 -22.51
N LYS A 124 -8.36 -4.64 -22.12
CA LYS A 124 -7.13 -4.28 -22.84
C LYS A 124 -6.01 -3.89 -21.88
N LYS A 125 -4.78 -3.85 -22.38
CA LYS A 125 -3.63 -3.37 -21.60
C LYS A 125 -3.82 -1.91 -21.19
N VAL A 126 -3.61 -1.60 -19.92
CA VAL A 126 -3.64 -0.25 -19.37
C VAL A 126 -2.25 0.10 -18.85
N ASN A 127 -1.73 1.26 -19.25
CA ASN A 127 -0.54 1.88 -18.67
C ASN A 127 -0.85 3.36 -18.46
N HIS A 128 -1.55 3.69 -17.38
CA HIS A 128 -1.97 5.06 -17.09
C HIS A 128 -1.16 5.60 -15.91
N LYS A 129 -0.28 6.56 -16.18
CA LYS A 129 0.52 7.24 -15.15
C LYS A 129 -0.26 8.41 -14.59
N VAL A 130 -0.27 8.53 -13.26
CA VAL A 130 -0.82 9.68 -12.55
C VAL A 130 0.22 10.29 -11.64
N GLU A 131 0.17 11.61 -11.46
CA GLU A 131 1.03 12.28 -10.49
C GLU A 131 0.64 11.87 -9.07
N LEU A 132 1.64 11.54 -8.25
CA LEU A 132 1.54 11.31 -6.82
C LEU A 132 2.34 12.41 -6.10
N SER A 133 1.61 13.39 -5.54
CA SER A 133 2.18 14.50 -4.77
C SER A 133 2.01 14.24 -3.28
N ILE A 134 3.12 14.15 -2.53
CA ILE A 134 3.16 13.86 -1.10
C ILE A 134 3.69 15.07 -0.35
N THR A 135 2.86 15.66 0.51
CA THR A 135 3.24 16.71 1.44
C THR A 135 3.29 16.12 2.86
N LYS A 136 4.42 16.29 3.54
CA LYS A 136 4.64 15.85 4.93
C LYS A 136 5.00 17.06 5.78
N LYS A 137 4.45 17.11 6.99
CA LYS A 137 4.89 18.02 8.06
C LYS A 137 5.44 17.19 9.22
N ASP A 138 6.71 17.35 9.55
CA ASP A 138 7.30 16.65 10.70
C ASP A 138 6.92 17.29 12.05
N ASN A 139 7.37 16.67 13.14
CA ASN A 139 7.06 17.11 14.51
C ASN A 139 7.70 18.47 14.84
N GLN A 140 8.74 18.87 14.12
CA GLN A 140 9.41 20.17 14.22
C GLN A 140 8.71 21.24 13.37
N GLY A 141 7.71 20.84 12.58
CA GLY A 141 6.91 21.71 11.74
C GLY A 141 7.51 21.99 10.36
N MET A 142 8.62 21.34 9.99
CA MET A 142 9.23 21.46 8.67
C MET A 142 8.36 20.72 7.64
N ILE A 143 8.13 21.39 6.51
CA ILE A 143 7.31 20.85 5.42
C ILE A 143 8.22 20.35 4.31
N SER A 144 8.01 19.10 3.90
CA SER A 144 8.67 18.49 2.74
C SER A 144 7.64 18.08 1.70
N ARG A 145 7.97 18.26 0.42
CA ARG A 145 7.16 17.81 -0.72
C ARG A 145 7.96 16.82 -1.56
N ASP A 146 7.35 15.68 -1.87
CA ASP A 146 7.84 14.68 -2.81
C ASP A 146 6.81 14.53 -3.93
N VAL A 147 7.26 14.46 -5.18
CA VAL A 147 6.41 14.31 -6.36
C VAL A 147 6.96 13.15 -7.19
N SER A 148 6.11 12.17 -7.44
CA SER A 148 6.45 10.95 -8.18
C SER A 148 5.31 10.54 -9.11
N GLU A 149 5.52 9.46 -9.87
CA GLU A 149 4.49 8.86 -10.70
C GLU A 149 3.94 7.60 -10.02
N TYR A 150 2.62 7.41 -10.08
CA TYR A 150 1.95 6.17 -9.71
C TYR A 150 1.35 5.52 -10.95
N MET A 151 1.73 4.27 -11.22
CA MET A 151 1.26 3.54 -12.41
C MET A 151 -0.05 2.82 -12.11
N ILE A 152 -1.09 3.12 -12.90
CA ILE A 152 -2.36 2.40 -12.91
C ILE A 152 -2.35 1.43 -14.10
N THR A 153 -2.45 0.14 -13.79
CA THR A 153 -2.44 -0.95 -14.78
C THR A 153 -3.79 -1.63 -14.96
N LYS A 154 -4.85 -1.16 -14.26
CA LYS A 154 -6.19 -1.75 -14.27
C LYS A 154 -7.24 -0.77 -14.78
N GLU A 155 -8.18 -1.24 -15.60
CA GLU A 155 -9.35 -0.50 -16.07
C GLU A 155 -10.31 -0.15 -14.91
N GLU A 156 -10.52 -1.12 -14.03
CA GLU A 156 -11.28 -0.98 -12.79
C GLU A 156 -10.39 -1.38 -11.61
N ILE A 157 -10.20 -0.47 -10.65
CA ILE A 157 -9.30 -0.64 -9.50
C ILE A 157 -10.04 -0.37 -8.19
N SER A 158 -10.00 -1.32 -7.26
CA SER A 158 -10.74 -1.14 -6.00
C SER A 158 -10.11 -0.02 -5.14
N LEU A 159 -10.91 0.67 -4.32
CA LEU A 159 -10.31 1.60 -3.35
C LEU A 159 -9.47 0.86 -2.31
N LYS A 160 -9.79 -0.41 -2.02
CA LYS A 160 -8.96 -1.27 -1.16
C LYS A 160 -7.55 -1.40 -1.71
N GLU A 161 -7.40 -1.66 -3.01
CA GLU A 161 -6.10 -1.78 -3.66
C GLU A 161 -5.33 -0.45 -3.61
N LEU A 162 -5.96 0.66 -3.98
CA LEU A 162 -5.33 1.98 -3.92
C LEU A 162 -4.91 2.34 -2.50
N ASP A 163 -5.82 2.26 -1.53
CA ASP A 163 -5.55 2.58 -0.13
C ASP A 163 -4.41 1.72 0.43
N PHE A 164 -4.47 0.41 0.21
CA PHE A 164 -3.48 -0.51 0.76
C PHE A 164 -2.09 -0.30 0.15
N LYS A 165 -1.99 -0.26 -1.19
CA LYS A 165 -0.70 -0.06 -1.88
C LYS A 165 -0.10 1.30 -1.57
N LEU A 166 -0.90 2.37 -1.58
CA LEU A 166 -0.41 3.72 -1.27
C LEU A 166 0.07 3.79 0.18
N ARG A 167 -0.70 3.34 1.17
CA ARG A 167 -0.25 3.37 2.57
C ARG A 167 0.98 2.51 2.81
N LYS A 168 1.08 1.34 2.16
CA LYS A 168 2.29 0.51 2.23
C LYS A 168 3.52 1.25 1.69
N GLN A 169 3.42 1.89 0.53
CA GLN A 169 4.49 2.73 -0.01
C GLN A 169 4.83 3.90 0.94
N LEU A 170 3.85 4.53 1.56
CA LEU A 170 4.08 5.62 2.53
C LEU A 170 4.77 5.14 3.81
N ILE A 171 4.49 3.92 4.28
CA ILE A 171 5.20 3.31 5.41
C ILE A 171 6.66 3.07 5.02
N GLU A 172 6.90 2.49 3.84
CA GLU A 172 8.23 2.10 3.37
C GLU A 172 9.12 3.30 3.05
N LYS A 173 8.57 4.35 2.41
CA LYS A 173 9.35 5.50 1.92
C LYS A 173 9.27 6.75 2.78
N HIS A 174 8.19 6.94 3.55
CA HIS A 174 7.93 8.17 4.28
C HIS A 174 7.75 7.96 5.79
N ASN A 175 7.99 6.74 6.29
CA ASN A 175 7.84 6.36 7.69
C ASN A 175 6.44 6.68 8.27
N LEU A 176 5.39 6.52 7.44
CA LEU A 176 4.01 6.56 7.90
C LEU A 176 3.81 5.50 9.01
N TYR A 177 3.07 5.86 10.05
CA TYR A 177 2.85 5.06 11.27
C TYR A 177 4.12 4.75 12.09
N GLY A 178 5.24 5.44 11.81
CA GLY A 178 6.32 5.59 12.78
C GLY A 178 6.04 6.79 13.68
N ASN A 179 6.47 7.97 13.23
CA ASN A 179 6.42 9.21 14.03
C ASN A 179 5.18 10.06 13.72
N MET A 180 4.50 9.79 12.59
CA MET A 180 3.27 10.46 12.14
C MET A 180 2.28 9.39 11.67
N GLY A 181 0.98 9.67 11.75
CA GLY A 181 -0.03 8.68 11.39
C GLY A 181 -1.39 9.27 11.06
N SER A 182 -1.45 10.58 10.81
CA SER A 182 -2.69 11.29 10.46
C SER A 182 -2.57 12.01 9.11
N GLY A 183 -3.65 12.66 8.70
CA GLY A 183 -3.77 13.28 7.39
C GLY A 183 -4.58 12.44 6.41
N THR A 184 -4.36 12.63 5.11
CA THR A 184 -5.24 12.11 4.06
C THR A 184 -4.49 11.68 2.81
N ILE A 185 -5.05 10.69 2.12
CA ILE A 185 -4.81 10.42 0.70
C ILE A 185 -6.08 10.85 -0.03
N VAL A 186 -5.95 11.65 -1.09
CA VAL A 186 -7.05 12.12 -1.92
C VAL A 186 -6.79 11.66 -3.35
N ILE A 187 -7.64 10.76 -3.84
CA ILE A 187 -7.68 10.34 -5.24
C ILE A 187 -8.61 11.31 -5.96
N LYS A 188 -8.05 12.15 -6.84
CA LYS A 188 -8.82 13.07 -7.68
C LYS A 188 -9.15 12.41 -9.00
N MET A 189 -10.40 12.55 -9.43
CA MET A 189 -10.90 11.98 -10.67
C MET A 189 -10.99 13.06 -11.75
N LYS A 190 -10.80 12.70 -13.01
CA LYS A 190 -10.88 13.61 -14.17
C LYS A 190 -12.23 14.31 -14.32
N ASN A 191 -13.30 13.71 -13.78
CA ASN A 191 -14.64 14.28 -13.76
C ASN A 191 -14.89 15.22 -12.56
N GLY A 192 -13.85 15.59 -11.80
CA GLY A 192 -13.95 16.42 -10.59
C GLY A 192 -14.37 15.67 -9.32
N GLY A 193 -14.73 14.39 -9.42
CA GLY A 193 -15.00 13.54 -8.26
C GLY A 193 -13.75 13.30 -7.42
N LYS A 194 -13.92 12.94 -6.14
CA LYS A 194 -12.80 12.61 -5.25
C LYS A 194 -13.11 11.47 -4.28
N TYR A 195 -12.06 10.73 -3.93
CA TYR A 195 -12.07 9.73 -2.87
C TYR A 195 -11.02 10.11 -1.82
N THR A 196 -11.42 10.20 -0.56
CA THR A 196 -10.51 10.55 0.55
C THR A 196 -10.33 9.35 1.46
N PHE A 197 -9.08 8.99 1.75
CA PHE A 197 -8.70 8.04 2.78
C PHE A 197 -8.10 8.81 3.94
N GLU A 198 -8.69 8.67 5.12
CA GLU A 198 -8.15 9.26 6.35
C GLU A 198 -7.10 8.32 6.93
N LEU A 199 -5.87 8.82 7.11
CA LEU A 199 -4.74 7.98 7.52
C LEU A 199 -4.83 7.51 8.97
N HIS A 200 -5.56 8.21 9.83
CA HIS A 200 -5.69 7.87 11.25
C HIS A 200 -6.61 6.67 11.53
N LYS A 201 -7.22 6.06 10.51
CA LYS A 201 -8.09 4.88 10.64
C LYS A 201 -8.02 3.99 9.39
N LYS A 202 -8.40 2.72 9.51
CA LYS A 202 -8.49 1.81 8.36
C LYS A 202 -9.54 2.28 7.35
N LEU A 203 -9.36 1.91 6.09
CA LEU A 203 -10.37 2.15 5.06
C LEU A 203 -11.71 1.49 5.45
N GLN A 204 -12.80 2.23 5.26
CA GLN A 204 -14.15 1.69 5.40
C GLN A 204 -14.50 0.80 4.20
N GLU A 205 -15.21 -0.29 4.46
CA GLU A 205 -15.26 -1.48 3.60
C GLU A 205 -15.94 -1.33 2.20
N HIS A 206 -16.44 -0.17 1.78
CA HIS A 206 -17.55 -0.13 0.80
C HIS A 206 -17.35 0.66 -0.51
N ARG A 207 -16.18 0.70 -1.18
CA ARG A 207 -16.01 1.55 -2.38
C ARG A 207 -15.00 1.03 -3.44
N MET A 208 -15.25 1.34 -4.72
CA MET A 208 -14.38 1.06 -5.89
C MET A 208 -13.97 2.37 -6.60
N ALA A 209 -12.83 2.37 -7.32
CA ALA A 209 -12.41 3.38 -8.28
C ALA A 209 -12.20 2.77 -9.69
N GLY A 210 -11.92 3.60 -10.70
CA GLY A 210 -11.62 3.16 -12.07
C GLY A 210 -10.57 4.05 -12.72
N THR A 211 -10.27 3.86 -14.01
CA THR A 211 -9.22 4.57 -14.79
C THR A 211 -9.34 6.08 -14.89
N ASN A 212 -10.44 6.67 -14.43
CA ASN A 212 -10.65 8.12 -14.49
C ASN A 212 -9.88 8.89 -13.39
N ILE A 213 -8.78 8.34 -12.87
CA ILE A 213 -7.93 9.03 -11.90
C ILE A 213 -7.10 10.07 -12.65
N ASP A 214 -7.12 11.29 -12.13
CA ASP A 214 -6.34 12.42 -12.63
C ASP A 214 -4.99 12.48 -11.90
N ASN A 215 -5.03 12.70 -10.59
CA ASN A 215 -3.85 12.73 -9.72
C ASN A 215 -4.17 12.24 -8.31
N ILE A 216 -3.12 12.00 -7.53
CA ILE A 216 -3.18 11.56 -6.14
C ILE A 216 -2.43 12.57 -5.27
N GLU A 217 -3.12 13.07 -4.24
CA GLU A 217 -2.53 14.00 -3.27
C GLU A 217 -2.51 13.37 -1.89
N VAL A 218 -1.35 13.37 -1.25
CA VAL A 218 -1.14 12.84 0.10
C VAL A 218 -0.69 13.96 1.00
N ASN A 219 -1.33 14.06 2.17
CA ASN A 219 -0.91 14.93 3.25
C ASN A 219 -0.68 14.09 4.50
N ILE A 220 0.55 14.06 5.01
CA ILE A 220 0.92 13.35 6.25
C ILE A 220 1.16 14.38 7.35
N LYS A 221 0.55 14.14 8.52
CA LYS A 221 0.66 14.97 9.72
C LYS A 221 0.77 14.11 10.97
#